data_AF-A0A2M8E3X4-F1
#
_entry.id   AF-A0A2M8E3X4-F1
#
_cell.length_a   1.000
_cell.length_b   1.000
_cell.length_c   1.000
_cell.angle_alpha   90.00
_cell.angle_beta   90.00
_cell.angle_gamma   90.00
#
_symmetry.space_group_name_H-M   'P 1'
#
loop_
_entity.id
_entity.type
_entity.pdbx_description
1 polymer ?
#
loop_
_entity_poly.entity_id
_entity_poly.type
_entity_poly.pdbx_seq_one_letter_code
_entity_poly.pdbx_strand_id
1 'polypeptide(L)'
;MTEGKKDLREQITDRIVASLESGVMPWRKGWTNEGGVAAGLPRNAVSGRIYSGGNRLMLMMQGMDKGYADPRWLTYKQAASLGGGVTQGEKSTPIEYWDELPFHRRR
;
A
#
# COMPACT_ATOMS: atom_id res chain seq x y z
N MET A 1 -29.26 3.39 10.25
CA MET A 1 -27.92 3.40 10.87
C MET A 1 -26.98 2.80 9.85
N THR A 2 -26.33 3.64 9.04
CA THR A 2 -25.39 3.19 8.01
C THR A 2 -24.18 2.59 8.70
N GLU A 3 -24.07 1.27 8.62
CA GLU A 3 -22.94 0.47 9.10
C GLU A 3 -21.67 1.02 8.45
N GLY A 4 -20.97 1.88 9.20
CA GLY A 4 -19.89 2.69 8.68
C GLY A 4 -18.76 1.78 8.22
N LYS A 5 -18.23 2.05 7.02
CA LYS A 5 -16.85 1.67 6.66
C LYS A 5 -16.01 1.77 7.94
N LYS A 6 -15.53 0.66 8.51
CA LYS A 6 -14.38 0.73 9.41
C LYS A 6 -13.34 1.54 8.67
N ASP A 7 -13.08 2.75 9.15
CA ASP A 7 -12.50 3.81 8.35
C ASP A 7 -11.12 3.30 7.91
N LEU A 8 -10.84 3.30 6.61
CA LEU A 8 -9.52 2.89 6.11
C LEU A 8 -8.43 3.66 6.86
N ARG A 9 -8.72 4.91 7.20
CA ARG A 9 -7.87 5.79 7.99
C ARG A 9 -7.68 5.31 9.42
N GLU A 10 -8.71 4.76 10.05
CA GLU A 10 -8.62 4.16 11.39
C GLU A 10 -7.70 2.93 11.34
N GLN A 11 -7.87 2.04 10.36
CA GLN A 11 -6.98 0.88 10.19
C GLN A 11 -5.51 1.28 9.93
N ILE A 12 -5.30 2.36 9.16
CA ILE A 12 -3.98 2.93 8.93
C ILE A 12 -3.40 3.47 10.23
N THR A 13 -4.22 4.20 10.98
CA THR A 13 -3.82 4.82 12.25
C THR A 13 -3.45 3.75 13.26
N ASP A 14 -4.28 2.73 13.44
CA ASP A 14 -4.03 1.60 14.35
C ASP A 14 -2.72 0.91 14.00
N ARG A 15 -2.44 0.72 12.70
CA ARG A 15 -1.18 0.10 12.25
C ARG A 15 0.03 0.97 12.55
N ILE A 16 -0.09 2.29 12.40
CA ILE A 16 0.96 3.23 12.75
C ILE A 16 1.19 3.22 14.27
N VAL A 17 0.12 3.27 15.07
CA VAL A 17 0.17 3.22 16.53
C VAL A 17 0.85 1.93 17.00
N ALA A 18 0.43 0.77 16.49
CA ALA A 18 1.04 -0.52 16.84
C ALA A 18 2.54 -0.57 16.50
N SER A 19 2.94 0.00 15.34
CA SER A 19 4.36 0.11 14.99
C SER A 19 5.11 0.98 16.00
N LEU A 20 4.53 2.12 16.41
CA LEU A 20 5.14 3.01 17.40
C LEU A 20 5.25 2.36 18.77
N GLU A 21 4.23 1.61 19.21
CA GLU A 21 4.25 0.84 20.46
C GLU A 21 5.33 -0.24 20.47
N SER A 22 5.62 -0.84 19.31
CA SER A 22 6.75 -1.77 19.14
C SER A 22 8.12 -1.08 19.11
N GLY A 23 8.18 0.24 19.33
CA GLY A 23 9.41 1.05 19.31
C GLY A 23 9.91 1.39 17.90
N VAL A 24 9.16 1.04 16.86
CA VAL A 24 9.53 1.26 15.47
C VAL A 24 8.80 2.47 14.93
N MET A 25 9.52 3.59 14.77
CA MET A 25 9.02 4.75 14.03
C MET A 25 8.92 4.42 12.53
N PRO A 26 7.71 4.31 11.95
CA PRO A 26 7.54 3.84 10.56
C PRO A 26 8.32 4.72 9.58
N TRP A 27 8.19 6.04 9.68
CA TRP A 27 8.87 6.98 8.78
C TRP A 27 10.38 7.06 8.96
N ARG A 28 10.94 6.58 10.08
CA ARG A 28 12.39 6.52 10.34
C ARG A 28 12.99 5.13 10.13
N LYS A 29 12.19 4.10 9.91
CA LYS A 29 12.68 2.76 9.57
C LYS A 29 13.62 2.94 8.38
N GLY A 30 14.88 2.53 8.52
CA GLY A 30 15.88 2.66 7.46
C GLY A 30 15.44 1.81 6.29
N TRP A 31 14.67 2.39 5.37
CA TRP A 31 14.04 1.72 4.22
C TRP A 31 15.07 1.22 3.18
N THR A 32 16.31 1.01 3.61
CA THR A 32 17.43 0.46 2.87
C THR A 32 18.04 -0.68 3.69
N ASN A 33 17.73 -1.89 3.22
CA ASN A 33 18.40 -3.19 3.41
C ASN A 33 18.88 -3.58 4.82
N GLU A 34 18.07 -4.44 5.47
CA GLU A 34 18.47 -5.83 5.80
C GLU A 34 17.22 -6.73 5.59
N GLY A 35 17.06 -7.33 4.41
CA GLY A 35 16.14 -8.47 4.23
C GLY A 35 14.69 -8.23 3.77
N GLY A 36 14.36 -7.16 3.03
CA GLY A 36 13.03 -7.11 2.37
C GLY A 36 12.56 -5.72 1.95
N VAL A 37 13.21 -5.16 0.92
CA VAL A 37 12.67 -4.38 -0.23
C VAL A 37 13.94 -4.04 -1.03
N ALA A 38 14.26 -4.86 -2.03
CA ALA A 38 15.41 -4.61 -2.87
C ALA A 38 15.19 -3.31 -3.67
N ALA A 39 15.92 -2.26 -3.28
CA ALA A 39 16.33 -1.14 -4.12
C ALA A 39 15.23 -0.22 -4.71
N GLY A 40 14.17 0.11 -3.98
CA GLY A 40 13.32 1.22 -4.45
C GLY A 40 12.10 1.57 -3.61
N LEU A 41 11.62 2.81 -3.80
CA LEU A 41 10.32 3.25 -3.29
C LEU A 41 9.20 2.44 -3.96
N PRO A 42 8.08 2.17 -3.25
CA PRO A 42 6.92 1.52 -3.84
C PRO A 42 6.49 2.21 -5.14
N ARG A 43 6.30 1.42 -6.20
CA ARG A 43 5.88 1.94 -7.50
C ARG A 43 4.88 1.01 -8.16
N ASN A 44 4.04 1.56 -9.03
CA ASN A 44 3.17 0.73 -9.84
C ASN A 44 4.00 -0.02 -10.89
N ALA A 45 3.79 -1.34 -11.03
CA ALA A 45 4.61 -2.14 -11.94
C ALA A 45 4.32 -1.86 -13.42
N VAL A 46 3.12 -1.37 -13.76
CA VAL A 46 2.72 -1.07 -15.14
C VAL A 46 3.20 0.33 -15.53
N SER A 47 2.86 1.35 -14.73
CA SER A 47 3.17 2.74 -15.10
C SER A 47 4.53 3.22 -14.63
N GLY A 48 5.21 2.47 -13.75
CA GLY A 48 6.46 2.89 -13.12
C GLY A 48 6.32 4.05 -12.11
N ARG A 49 5.11 4.61 -11.95
CA ARG A 49 4.85 5.75 -11.07
C ARG A 49 5.12 5.37 -9.62
N ILE A 50 5.96 6.16 -8.95
CA ILE A 50 6.24 6.03 -7.52
C ILE A 50 5.04 6.53 -6.72
N TYR A 51 4.63 5.75 -5.71
CA TYR A 51 3.59 6.17 -4.77
C TYR A 51 4.10 7.29 -3.85
N SER A 52 3.23 8.23 -3.51
CA SER A 52 3.54 9.37 -2.64
C SER A 52 2.66 9.38 -1.39
N GLY A 53 3.03 10.20 -0.39
CA GLY A 53 2.26 10.42 0.83
C GLY A 53 2.03 9.15 1.66
N GLY A 54 0.83 9.04 2.24
CA GLY A 54 0.43 7.91 3.09
C GLY A 54 0.53 6.55 2.39
N ASN A 55 0.14 6.48 1.12
CA ASN A 55 0.23 5.25 0.33
C ASN A 55 1.66 4.71 0.27
N ARG A 56 2.66 5.59 0.13
CA ARG A 56 4.07 5.17 0.13
C ARG A 56 4.42 4.48 1.43
N LEU A 57 4.07 5.09 2.56
CA LEU A 57 4.36 4.56 3.88
C LEU A 57 3.68 3.21 4.10
N MET A 58 2.38 3.12 3.80
CA MET A 58 1.60 1.90 3.95
C MET A 58 2.14 0.73 3.14
N LEU A 59 2.47 0.97 1.87
CA LEU A 59 3.00 -0.07 1.00
C LEU A 59 4.39 -0.53 1.44
N MET A 60 5.24 0.38 1.95
CA MET A 60 6.53 -0.02 2.53
C MET A 60 6.35 -0.87 3.79
N MET A 61 5.48 -0.46 4.72
CA MET A 61 5.16 -1.25 5.92
C MET A 61 4.64 -2.63 5.54
N GLN A 62 3.71 -2.71 4.58
CA GLN A 62 3.17 -3.97 4.11
C GLN A 62 4.21 -4.87 3.46
N GLY A 63 5.08 -4.31 2.63
CA GLY A 63 6.17 -5.05 1.98
C GLY A 63 7.10 -5.67 3.02
N MET A 64 7.46 -4.92 4.06
CA MET A 64 8.31 -5.44 5.13
C MET A 64 7.61 -6.50 5.98
N ASP A 65 6.37 -6.26 6.40
CA ASP A 65 5.61 -7.22 7.24
C ASP A 65 5.39 -8.56 6.52
N LYS A 66 5.39 -8.55 5.18
CA LYS A 66 5.27 -9.75 4.34
C LYS A 66 6.60 -10.26 3.78
N GLY A 67 7.71 -9.56 4.01
CA GLY A 67 9.02 -9.92 3.47
C GLY A 67 9.11 -9.83 1.94
N TYR A 68 8.34 -8.96 1.30
CA TYR A 68 8.39 -8.78 -0.16
C TYR A 68 9.73 -8.15 -0.58
N ALA A 69 10.43 -8.83 -1.47
CA ALA A 69 11.70 -8.34 -2.03
C ALA A 69 11.48 -7.28 -3.13
N ASP A 70 10.34 -7.33 -3.84
CA ASP A 70 10.05 -6.44 -4.95
C ASP A 70 9.17 -5.24 -4.52
N PRO A 71 9.60 -3.98 -4.73
CA PRO A 71 8.79 -2.79 -4.42
C PRO A 71 7.67 -2.51 -5.43
N ARG A 72 7.48 -3.35 -6.45
CA ARG A 72 6.45 -3.15 -7.48
C ARG A 72 5.10 -3.66 -7.01
N TRP A 73 4.08 -2.81 -7.12
CA TRP A 73 2.69 -3.12 -6.78
C TRP A 73 1.80 -3.14 -8.00
N LEU A 74 0.83 -4.05 -8.00
CA LEU A 74 -0.13 -4.27 -9.07
C LEU A 74 -1.54 -4.38 -8.51
N THR A 75 -2.51 -3.86 -9.26
CA THR A 75 -3.91 -4.23 -9.04
C THR A 75 -4.20 -5.58 -9.67
N TYR A 76 -5.24 -6.27 -9.21
CA TYR A 76 -5.67 -7.55 -9.78
C TYR A 76 -5.91 -7.47 -11.29
N LYS A 77 -6.59 -6.40 -11.75
CA LYS A 77 -6.85 -6.17 -13.18
C LYS A 77 -5.56 -5.98 -13.98
N GLN A 78 -4.58 -5.28 -13.42
CA GLN A 78 -3.28 -5.12 -14.07
C GLN A 78 -2.53 -6.45 -14.17
N ALA A 79 -2.51 -7.27 -13.10
CA ALA A 79 -1.91 -8.60 -13.14
C ALA A 79 -2.56 -9.48 -14.23
N ALA A 80 -3.90 -9.51 -14.27
CA ALA A 80 -4.65 -10.24 -15.28
C ALA A 80 -4.34 -9.75 -16.71
N SER A 81 -4.23 -8.43 -16.92
CA SER A 81 -3.90 -7.87 -18.24
C SER A 81 -2.49 -8.22 -18.72
N LEU A 82 -1.58 -8.54 -17.81
CA LEU A 82 -0.22 -9.01 -18.10
C LEU A 82 -0.15 -10.53 -18.29
N GLY A 83 -1.29 -11.24 -18.28
CA GLY A 83 -1.34 -12.70 -18.33
C GLY A 83 -0.97 -13.39 -17.01
N GLY A 84 -0.84 -12.63 -15.92
CA GLY A 84 -0.55 -13.14 -14.58
C GLY A 84 -1.80 -13.32 -13.73
N GLY A 85 -1.67 -14.08 -12.64
CA GLY A 85 -2.71 -14.26 -11.63
C GLY A 85 -2.20 -13.90 -10.24
N VAL A 86 -3.11 -13.57 -9.34
CA VAL A 86 -2.80 -13.44 -7.90
C VAL A 86 -2.93 -14.82 -7.26
N THR A 87 -1.93 -15.22 -6.46
CA THR A 87 -1.95 -16.49 -5.73
C THR A 87 -3.17 -16.58 -4.81
N GLN A 88 -3.81 -17.74 -4.78
CA GLN A 88 -4.98 -17.98 -3.94
C GLN A 88 -4.65 -17.74 -2.47
N GLY A 89 -5.50 -16.96 -1.79
CA GLY A 89 -5.34 -16.62 -0.37
C GLY A 89 -4.60 -15.30 -0.11
N GLU A 90 -3.95 -14.72 -1.13
CA GLU A 90 -3.34 -13.39 -1.00
C GLU A 90 -4.42 -12.31 -0.85
N LYS A 91 -4.12 -11.31 0.00
CA LYS A 91 -5.02 -10.19 0.30
C LYS A 91 -4.47 -8.91 -0.30
N SER A 92 -5.37 -8.10 -0.87
CA SER A 92 -5.00 -6.78 -1.37
C SER A 92 -4.64 -5.82 -0.24
N THR A 93 -3.80 -4.85 -0.56
CA THR A 93 -3.47 -3.74 0.34
C THR A 93 -4.28 -2.51 -0.07
N PRO A 94 -5.12 -1.96 0.82
CA PRO A 94 -5.89 -0.78 0.49
C PRO A 94 -4.99 0.45 0.41
N ILE A 95 -5.27 1.32 -0.56
CA ILE A 95 -4.61 2.62 -0.75
C ILE A 95 -5.68 3.69 -0.97
N GLU A 96 -5.37 4.94 -0.63
CA GLU A 96 -6.27 6.07 -0.91
C GLU A 96 -5.93 6.73 -2.25
N TYR A 97 -6.95 7.05 -3.03
CA TYR A 97 -6.83 7.84 -4.24
C TYR A 97 -7.76 9.04 -4.13
N TRP A 98 -7.20 10.23 -4.31
CA TRP A 98 -7.93 11.49 -4.29
C TRP A 98 -7.87 12.08 -5.69
N ASP A 99 -9.03 12.43 -6.22
CA ASP A 99 -9.17 13.05 -7.53
C ASP A 99 -10.28 14.09 -7.48
N GLU A 100 -10.08 15.17 -8.23
CA GLU A 100 -11.10 16.20 -8.38
C GLU A 100 -12.12 15.70 -9.41
N LEU A 101 -13.18 15.05 -8.94
CA LEU A 101 -14.25 14.66 -9.83
C LEU A 101 -15.02 15.92 -10.29
N PRO A 102 -15.11 16.16 -11.61
CA PRO A 102 -15.92 17.26 -12.12
C PRO A 102 -17.36 17.06 -11.67
N PHE A 103 -18.08 18.16 -11.44
CA PHE A 103 -19.40 18.13 -10.79
C PHE A 103 -20.38 17.16 -11.48
N HIS A 104 -20.27 16.97 -12.79
CA HIS A 104 -21.10 16.08 -13.60
C HIS A 104 -20.76 14.58 -13.47
N ARG A 105 -19.69 14.19 -12.76
CA ARG A 105 -19.34 12.80 -12.42
C ARG A 105 -19.52 12.46 -10.93
N ARG A 106 -20.03 13.39 -10.12
CA ARG A 106 -20.34 13.17 -8.70
C ARG A 106 -21.70 12.48 -8.55
N ARG A 107 -21.81 11.21 -8.91
CA ARG A 107 -22.97 10.36 -8.58
C ARG A 107 -22.48 8.99 -8.16
#